data_AF-A0A975TNR4-F1
#
_entry.id   AF-A0A975TNR4-F1
#
_cell.length_a   1.000
_cell.length_b   1.000
_cell.length_c   1.000
_cell.angle_alpha   90.00
_cell.angle_beta   90.00
_cell.angle_gamma   90.00
#
_symmetry.space_group_name_H-M   'P 1'
#
loop_
_entity.id
_entity.type
_entity.pdbx_description
1 polymer ?
#
loop_
_entity_poly.entity_id
_entity_poly.type
_entity_poly.pdbx_seq_one_letter_code
_entity_poly.pdbx_strand_id
1 'polypeptide(L)'
;MVEPYESAWDGIPGAHPYPRSSRYHDAEIGVHRMADGTEVRYTKRRLLPALNETETAPHTVSSGERPDQLGQRYFGDPGQWWQIADANPILDPGELTGEPGRVIEIPLPGGFRG
;
A
#
# COMPACT_ATOMS: atom_id res chain seq x y z
N MET A 1 -19.06 -15.39 -12.36
CA MET A 1 -19.95 -14.25 -12.08
C MET A 1 -19.38 -13.57 -10.85
N VAL A 2 -18.68 -12.44 -11.02
CA VAL A 2 -18.14 -11.66 -9.89
C VAL A 2 -19.27 -10.73 -9.49
N GLU A 3 -19.85 -10.96 -8.31
CA GLU A 3 -20.81 -10.04 -7.71
C GLU A 3 -20.15 -8.65 -7.62
N PRO A 4 -20.80 -7.58 -8.09
CA PRO A 4 -20.27 -6.23 -7.92
C PRO A 4 -20.16 -5.95 -6.42
N TYR A 5 -18.97 -5.55 -5.98
CA TYR A 5 -18.76 -5.05 -4.63
C TYR A 5 -19.46 -3.68 -4.51
N GLU A 6 -20.74 -3.69 -4.17
CA GLU A 6 -21.43 -2.48 -3.72
C GLU A 6 -21.00 -2.22 -2.27
N SER A 7 -20.08 -1.28 -2.11
CA SER A 7 -19.70 -0.80 -0.80
C SER A 7 -20.82 0.11 -0.30
N ALA A 8 -21.28 -0.06 0.94
CA ALA A 8 -22.23 0.87 1.57
C ALA A 8 -21.73 2.35 1.55
N TRP A 9 -20.44 2.54 1.30
CA TRP A 9 -19.76 3.83 1.18
C TRP A 9 -19.87 4.48 -0.21
N ASP A 10 -20.25 3.74 -1.26
CA ASP A 10 -20.31 4.22 -2.65
C ASP A 10 -21.35 5.34 -2.85
N GLY A 11 -22.33 5.44 -1.94
CA GLY A 11 -23.37 6.47 -1.96
C GLY A 11 -23.01 7.78 -1.25
N ILE A 12 -21.84 7.87 -0.59
CA ILE A 12 -21.45 9.06 0.18
C ILE A 12 -20.48 9.92 -0.65
N PRO A 13 -20.87 11.13 -1.07
CA PRO A 13 -19.98 12.04 -1.78
C PRO A 13 -18.71 12.32 -0.96
N GLY A 14 -17.55 12.01 -1.54
CA GLY A 14 -16.24 12.19 -0.89
C GLY A 14 -15.77 11.03 -0.01
N ALA A 15 -16.55 9.95 0.14
CA ALA A 15 -16.07 8.73 0.77
C ALA A 15 -15.18 7.95 -0.21
N HIS A 16 -13.95 7.67 0.20
CA HIS A 16 -13.09 6.77 -0.55
C HIS A 16 -13.50 5.32 -0.26
N PRO A 17 -13.56 4.41 -1.27
CA PRO A 17 -14.03 3.03 -1.06
C PRO A 17 -13.11 2.20 -0.18
N TYR A 18 -11.91 2.70 0.11
CA TYR A 18 -10.93 2.08 1.00
C TYR A 18 -10.83 2.88 2.31
N PRO A 19 -10.60 2.22 3.47
CA PRO A 19 -10.38 2.90 4.74
C PRO A 19 -9.07 3.70 4.72
N ARG A 20 -8.93 4.70 5.61
CA ARG A 20 -7.74 5.58 5.74
C ARG A 20 -6.42 4.86 5.95
N SER A 21 -6.44 3.64 6.50
CA SER A 21 -5.25 2.79 6.67
C SER A 21 -4.85 2.04 5.39
N SER A 22 -5.72 1.97 4.38
CA SER A 22 -5.41 1.23 3.16
C SER A 22 -4.34 1.94 2.33
N ARG A 23 -3.41 1.15 1.78
CA ARG A 23 -2.45 1.56 0.74
C ARG A 23 -3.10 2.36 -0.40
N TYR A 24 -4.36 2.06 -0.70
CA TYR A 24 -5.10 2.63 -1.82
C TYR A 24 -5.98 3.81 -1.45
N HIS A 25 -6.03 4.24 -0.18
CA HIS A 25 -6.95 5.30 0.28
C HIS A 25 -6.85 6.62 -0.50
N ASP A 26 -5.66 7.02 -0.91
CA ASP A 26 -5.45 8.30 -1.61
C ASP A 26 -5.37 8.12 -3.15
N ALA A 27 -5.63 6.91 -3.65
CA ALA A 27 -5.57 6.64 -5.07
C ALA A 27 -6.85 7.06 -5.78
N GLU A 28 -6.72 7.72 -6.94
CA GLU A 28 -7.90 8.04 -7.75
C GLU A 28 -8.63 6.75 -8.21
N ILE A 29 -9.97 6.76 -8.13
CA ILE A 29 -10.81 5.68 -8.63
C ILE A 29 -11.27 6.02 -10.05
N GLY A 30 -10.84 5.21 -11.02
CA GLY A 30 -11.30 5.28 -12.41
C GLY A 30 -12.54 4.42 -12.63
N VAL A 31 -13.30 4.75 -13.68
CA VAL A 31 -14.44 3.95 -14.15
C VAL A 31 -14.21 3.61 -15.62
N HIS A 32 -14.17 2.32 -15.94
CA HIS A 32 -14.16 1.82 -17.30
C HIS A 32 -15.58 1.38 -17.68
N ARG A 33 -16.16 1.99 -18.72
CA ARG A 33 -17.47 1.61 -19.24
C ARG A 33 -17.31 0.60 -20.37
N MET A 34 -17.87 -0.59 -20.17
CA MET A 34 -17.92 -1.66 -21.15
C MET A 34 -18.94 -1.38 -22.26
N ALA A 35 -18.85 -2.12 -23.36
CA ALA A 35 -19.71 -1.95 -24.53
C ALA A 35 -21.20 -2.23 -24.25
N ASP A 36 -21.50 -3.08 -23.27
CA ASP A 36 -22.85 -3.40 -22.80
C ASP A 36 -23.40 -2.36 -21.80
N GLY A 37 -22.62 -1.33 -21.46
CA GLY A 37 -22.96 -0.29 -20.51
C GLY A 37 -22.53 -0.59 -19.07
N THR A 38 -21.96 -1.76 -18.77
CA THR A 38 -21.45 -2.13 -17.45
C THR A 38 -20.29 -1.21 -17.05
N GLU A 39 -20.32 -0.69 -15.82
CA GLU A 39 -19.23 0.11 -15.27
C GLU A 39 -18.34 -0.73 -14.37
N VAL A 40 -17.04 -0.74 -14.66
CA VAL A 40 -16.01 -1.37 -13.83
C VAL A 40 -15.17 -0.30 -13.16
N ARG A 41 -15.27 -0.21 -11.84
CA ARG A 41 -14.43 0.68 -11.02
C ARG A 41 -13.08 0.03 -10.79
N TYR A 42 -12.01 0.82 -10.86
CA TYR A 42 -10.66 0.34 -10.61
C TYR A 42 -9.80 1.44 -9.96
N THR A 43 -8.85 1.03 -9.14
CA THR A 43 -7.84 1.95 -8.58
C THR A 43 -6.85 2.34 -9.67
N LYS A 44 -6.65 3.64 -9.90
CA LYS A 44 -5.61 4.11 -10.83
C LYS A 44 -4.21 3.86 -10.25
N ARG A 45 -3.23 3.83 -11.16
CA ARG A 45 -1.82 3.64 -10.80
C ARG A 45 -1.36 4.74 -9.84
N ARG A 46 -0.78 4.36 -8.71
CA ARG A 46 -0.03 5.26 -7.82
C ARG A 46 1.39 5.42 -8.34
N LEU A 47 1.87 6.66 -8.41
CA LEU A 47 3.27 6.99 -8.59
C LEU A 47 3.83 7.28 -7.19
N LEU A 48 4.80 6.49 -6.75
CA LEU A 48 5.37 6.64 -5.42
C LEU A 48 6.33 7.83 -5.43
N PRO A 49 6.26 8.74 -4.43
CA PRO A 49 7.28 9.78 -4.29
C PRO A 49 8.63 9.12 -4.00
N ALA A 50 9.70 9.66 -4.56
CA ALA A 50 11.04 9.22 -4.21
C ALA A 50 11.33 9.65 -2.78
N LEU A 51 11.55 8.67 -1.89
CA LEU A 51 12.05 8.93 -0.54
C LEU A 51 13.57 9.14 -0.61
N ASN A 52 14.08 10.10 0.16
CA ASN A 52 15.51 10.27 0.35
C ASN A 52 16.01 9.61 1.64
N GLU A 53 17.33 9.50 1.80
CA GLU A 53 17.98 8.83 2.94
C GLU A 53 17.64 9.45 4.31
N THR A 54 17.16 10.69 4.36
CA THR A 54 16.74 11.34 5.62
C THR A 54 15.29 11.03 6.00
N GLU A 55 14.53 10.43 5.08
CA GLU A 55 13.12 10.06 5.24
C GLU A 55 12.94 8.57 5.57
N THR A 56 14.04 7.82 5.63
CA THR A 56 14.06 6.39 5.91
C THR A 56 15.08 6.03 6.98
N ALA A 57 14.94 4.83 7.54
CA ALA A 57 15.92 4.22 8.41
C ALA A 57 16.18 2.77 7.97
N PRO A 58 17.43 2.29 7.96
CA PRO A 58 17.74 0.94 7.51
C PRO A 58 17.28 -0.11 8.53
N HIS A 59 16.71 -1.20 8.03
CA HIS A 59 16.46 -2.43 8.79
C HIS A 59 17.13 -3.61 8.11
N THR A 60 17.87 -4.42 8.88
CA THR A 60 18.46 -5.68 8.38
C THR A 60 17.50 -6.83 8.65
N VAL A 61 17.01 -7.45 7.60
CA VAL A 61 16.06 -8.57 7.65
C VAL A 61 16.68 -9.75 8.38
N SER A 62 15.98 -10.28 9.36
CA SER A 62 16.33 -11.50 10.08
C SER A 62 15.59 -12.72 9.53
N SER A 63 16.16 -13.91 9.72
CA SER A 63 15.51 -15.16 9.32
C SER A 63 14.16 -15.32 10.04
N GLY A 64 13.11 -15.58 9.28
CA GLY A 64 11.76 -15.79 9.80
C GLY A 64 10.93 -14.52 10.02
N GLU A 65 11.47 -13.33 9.72
CA GLU A 65 10.65 -12.11 9.67
C GLU A 65 9.63 -12.18 8.52
N ARG A 66 8.46 -11.59 8.75
CA ARG A 66 7.38 -11.45 7.77
C ARG A 66 6.98 -9.98 7.63
N PRO A 67 6.49 -9.53 6.46
CA PRO A 67 6.15 -8.13 6.24
C PRO A 67 5.15 -7.56 7.26
N ASP A 68 4.15 -8.33 7.67
CA ASP A 68 3.17 -7.92 8.68
C ASP A 68 3.78 -7.76 10.08
N GLN A 69 4.81 -8.55 10.43
CA GLN A 69 5.54 -8.35 11.68
C GLN A 69 6.32 -7.04 11.66
N LEU A 70 6.91 -6.68 10.52
CA LEU A 70 7.56 -5.38 10.35
C LEU A 70 6.53 -4.24 10.42
N GLY A 71 5.35 -4.41 9.81
CA GLY A 71 4.24 -3.47 9.95
C GLY A 71 3.84 -3.24 11.41
N GLN A 72 3.66 -4.32 12.17
CA GLN A 72 3.37 -4.25 13.61
C GLN A 72 4.50 -3.58 14.39
N ARG A 73 5.76 -3.90 14.07
CA ARG A 73 6.95 -3.38 14.77
C ARG A 73 7.15 -1.88 14.58
N TYR A 74 7.00 -1.39 13.34
CA TYR A 74 7.33 -0.01 12.99
C TYR A 74 6.13 0.94 13.00
N PHE A 75 4.92 0.44 12.75
CA PHE A 75 3.72 1.27 12.66
C PHE A 75 2.64 0.90 13.68
N GLY A 76 2.85 -0.16 14.46
CA GLY A 76 1.86 -0.63 15.42
C GLY A 76 0.67 -1.39 14.80
N ASP A 77 0.68 -1.59 13.49
CA ASP A 77 -0.41 -2.24 12.73
C ASP A 77 0.19 -3.19 11.67
N PRO A 78 -0.15 -4.49 11.69
CA PRO A 78 0.38 -5.46 10.75
C PRO A 78 -0.06 -5.18 9.30
N GLY A 79 -1.20 -4.53 9.09
CA GLY A 79 -1.71 -4.12 7.79
C GLY A 79 -0.93 -2.99 7.15
N GLN A 80 -0.09 -2.27 7.90
CA GLN A 80 0.69 -1.12 7.42
C GLN A 80 2.03 -1.49 6.76
N TRP A 81 2.31 -2.77 6.55
CA TRP A 81 3.54 -3.25 5.89
C TRP A 81 3.78 -2.62 4.51
N TRP A 82 2.71 -2.22 3.82
CA TRP A 82 2.78 -1.65 2.47
C TRP A 82 3.58 -0.35 2.41
N GLN A 83 3.71 0.38 3.51
CA GLN A 83 4.56 1.57 3.58
C GLN A 83 6.03 1.21 3.38
N ILE A 84 6.48 0.07 3.92
CA ILE A 84 7.84 -0.42 3.72
C ILE A 84 8.04 -0.87 2.27
N ALA A 85 7.03 -1.50 1.67
CA ALA A 85 7.06 -1.86 0.25
C ALA A 85 7.03 -0.63 -0.69
N ASP A 86 6.38 0.46 -0.30
CA ASP A 86 6.42 1.70 -1.08
C ASP A 86 7.81 2.38 -0.98
N ALA A 87 8.50 2.25 0.16
CA ALA A 87 9.87 2.76 0.35
C ALA A 87 10.94 1.92 -0.37
N ASN A 88 10.69 0.62 -0.55
CA ASN A 88 11.56 -0.31 -1.27
C ASN A 88 10.78 -0.80 -2.49
N PRO A 89 10.84 -0.13 -3.66
CA PRO A 89 9.88 -0.27 -4.76
C PRO A 89 9.89 -1.68 -5.42
N ILE A 90 9.39 -2.65 -4.67
CA ILE A 90 9.23 -4.05 -5.02
C ILE A 90 7.78 -4.30 -5.46
N LEU A 91 7.60 -5.32 -6.28
CA LEU A 91 6.26 -5.72 -6.75
C LEU A 91 5.65 -6.77 -5.82
N ASP A 92 6.42 -7.77 -5.39
CA ASP A 92 5.98 -8.80 -4.46
C ASP A 92 6.38 -8.43 -3.01
N PRO A 93 5.43 -8.28 -2.08
CA PRO A 93 5.71 -8.03 -0.67
C PRO A 93 6.61 -9.07 -0.01
N GLY A 94 6.60 -10.32 -0.49
CA GLY A 94 7.46 -11.38 -0.01
C GLY A 94 8.95 -11.08 -0.18
N GLU A 95 9.31 -10.24 -1.15
CA GLU A 95 10.70 -9.82 -1.38
C GLU A 95 11.26 -8.96 -0.23
N LEU A 96 10.41 -8.33 0.59
CA LEU A 96 10.89 -7.56 1.76
C LEU A 96 11.68 -8.42 2.72
N THR A 97 11.23 -9.65 2.94
CA THR A 97 11.75 -10.52 4.00
C THR A 97 12.25 -11.87 3.49
N GLY A 98 12.20 -12.11 2.18
CA GLY A 98 12.60 -13.39 1.57
C GLY A 98 14.09 -13.70 1.69
N GLU A 99 14.93 -12.67 1.84
CA GLU A 99 16.39 -12.79 1.91
C GLU A 99 16.92 -12.27 3.26
N PRO A 100 17.19 -13.15 4.24
CA PRO A 100 17.83 -12.76 5.49
C PRO A 100 19.18 -12.07 5.25
N GLY A 101 19.46 -10.99 5.99
CA GLY A 101 20.64 -10.15 5.81
C GLY A 101 20.45 -9.01 4.81
N ARG A 102 19.36 -8.99 4.03
CA ARG A 102 19.01 -7.85 3.18
C ARG A 102 18.75 -6.62 4.05
N VAL A 103 19.25 -5.47 3.61
CA VAL A 103 18.88 -4.16 4.18
C VAL A 103 17.71 -3.61 3.39
N ILE A 104 16.66 -3.20 4.10
CA ILE A 104 15.48 -2.52 3.56
C ILE A 104 15.29 -1.18 4.25
N GLU A 105 14.71 -0.23 3.54
CA GLU A 105 14.41 1.11 4.03
C GLU A 105 13.06 1.14 4.75
N ILE A 106 13.04 1.57 6.00
CA ILE A 106 11.82 1.78 6.77
C ILE A 106 11.45 3.26 6.70
N PRO A 107 10.29 3.65 6.16
CA PRO A 107 9.91 5.06 6.10
C PRO A 107 9.68 5.62 7.50
N LEU A 108 10.25 6.78 7.77
CA LEU A 108 10.04 7.53 9.01
C LEU A 108 8.68 8.26 8.99
N PRO A 109 8.13 8.63 10.16
CA PRO A 109 6.91 9.43 10.22
C PRO A 109 7.00 10.69 9.37
N GLY A 110 6.15 10.80 8.36
CA GLY A 110 6.17 11.89 7.41
C GLY A 110 7.18 11.75 6.27
N GLY A 111 7.77 10.58 6.01
CA GLY A 111 8.63 10.37 4.83
C GLY A 111 7.87 10.49 3.51
N PHE A 112 6.58 10.15 3.46
CA PHE A 112 5.77 10.29 2.24
C PHE A 112 5.19 11.70 2.03
N ARG A 113 5.89 12.79 2.40
CA ARG A 113 5.39 14.15 2.08
C ARG A 113 5.63 14.45 0.60
N GLY A 114 4.64 14.16 -0.23
CA GLY A 114 4.60 14.51 -1.64
C GLY A 114 3.18 14.81 -2.08
#